data_AF-A0A0F9MFB0-F1
#
_entry.id   AF-A0A0F9MFB0-F1
#
_cell.length_a   1.000
_cell.length_b   1.000
_cell.length_c   1.000
_cell.angle_alpha   90.00
_cell.angle_beta   90.00
_cell.angle_gamma   90.00
#
_symmetry.space_group_name_H-M   'P 1'
#
loop_
_entity.id
_entity.type
_entity.pdbx_description
1 polymer ?
#
loop_
_entity_poly.entity_id
_entity_poly.type
_entity_poly.pdbx_seq_one_letter_code
_entity_poly.pdbx_strand_id
1 'polypeptide(L)'
;MTETNRIEYKRELSDGLEKEVIAFLNYREGGIIYIGIDKEGNTYGLADADGDQLKIKDRLKNNIRPSALGLFDIVSEEREGKNILKIIVASGPEKPYHLKKYGMSEKGCFMRLGSAAEPMP
;
A
#
# COMPACT_ATOMS: atom_id res chain seq x y z
N MET A 1 -18.47 -2.11 0.37
CA MET A 1 -17.38 -2.93 -0.20
C MET A 1 -16.50 -3.37 0.96
N THR A 2 -15.88 -4.54 0.92
CA THR A 2 -15.15 -5.08 2.08
C THR A 2 -13.67 -5.30 1.79
N GLU A 3 -12.88 -5.06 2.83
CA GLU A 3 -11.55 -5.62 3.10
C GLU A 3 -11.27 -6.96 2.39
N THR A 4 -10.21 -7.14 1.60
CA THR A 4 -9.80 -8.50 1.19
C THR A 4 -8.31 -8.70 1.32
N ASN A 5 -7.84 -9.93 1.09
CA ASN A 5 -6.42 -10.23 0.94
C ASN A 5 -5.73 -9.52 -0.23
N ARG A 6 -6.48 -8.81 -1.08
CA ARG A 6 -5.99 -8.08 -2.25
C ARG A 6 -6.45 -6.63 -2.32
N ILE A 7 -7.27 -6.18 -1.37
CA ILE A 7 -7.85 -4.83 -1.37
C ILE A 7 -7.76 -4.27 0.05
N GLU A 8 -7.17 -3.09 0.16
CA GLU A 8 -7.05 -2.30 1.38
C GLU A 8 -7.67 -0.91 1.17
N TYR A 9 -8.44 -0.43 2.14
CA TYR A 9 -9.00 0.93 2.11
C TYR A 9 -8.40 1.79 3.22
N LYS A 10 -7.86 2.95 2.84
CA LYS A 10 -7.42 3.98 3.78
C LYS A 10 -8.13 5.29 3.45
N ARG A 11 -8.70 5.91 4.48
CA ARG A 11 -9.33 7.23 4.32
C ARG A 11 -8.33 8.30 3.87
N GLU A 12 -7.10 8.22 4.36
CA GLU A 12 -6.04 9.20 4.10
C GLU A 12 -4.66 8.53 4.06
N LEU A 13 -3.67 9.24 3.53
CA LEU A 13 -2.28 8.80 3.53
C LEU A 13 -1.75 8.75 4.97
N SER A 14 -1.39 7.56 5.45
CA SER A 14 -0.90 7.34 6.82
C SER A 14 0.54 6.79 6.84
N ASP A 15 1.20 6.82 8.00
CA ASP A 15 2.53 6.22 8.22
C ASP A 15 2.56 4.70 8.07
N GLY A 16 1.38 4.05 8.05
CA GLY A 16 1.25 2.60 7.86
C GLY A 16 1.32 2.15 6.40
N LEU A 17 1.41 3.06 5.42
CA LEU A 17 1.34 2.70 4.00
C LEU A 17 2.39 1.66 3.59
N GLU A 18 3.67 1.86 3.96
CA GLU A 18 4.74 0.95 3.56
C GLU A 18 4.50 -0.46 4.09
N LYS A 19 3.89 -0.60 5.28
CA LYS A 19 3.52 -1.90 5.85
C LYS A 19 2.56 -2.63 4.91
N GLU A 20 1.52 -1.95 4.44
CA GLU A 20 0.52 -2.54 3.53
C GLU A 20 1.12 -2.91 2.18
N VAL A 21 1.98 -2.04 1.63
CA VAL A 21 2.67 -2.31 0.36
C VAL A 21 3.65 -3.48 0.49
N ILE A 22 4.44 -3.53 1.56
CA ILE A 22 5.33 -4.67 1.84
C ILE A 22 4.54 -5.97 1.96
N ALA A 23 3.40 -5.94 2.66
CA ALA A 23 2.54 -7.10 2.79
C ALA A 23 2.05 -7.62 1.42
N PHE A 24 1.70 -6.71 0.49
CA PHE A 24 1.33 -7.08 -0.87
C PHE A 24 2.51 -7.55 -1.73
N LEU A 25 3.68 -6.91 -1.63
CA LEU A 25 4.90 -7.35 -2.30
C LEU A 25 5.28 -8.78 -1.88
N ASN A 26 5.11 -9.11 -0.60
CA ASN A 26 5.34 -10.45 -0.06
C ASN A 26 4.18 -11.42 -0.28
N TYR A 27 3.03 -10.95 -0.75
CA TYR A 27 1.88 -11.80 -1.05
C TYR A 27 1.99 -12.41 -2.44
N ARG A 28 1.29 -13.54 -2.66
CA ARG A 28 1.36 -14.31 -3.91
C ARG A 28 0.87 -13.53 -5.13
N GLU A 29 -0.14 -12.67 -4.96
CA GLU A 29 -0.83 -12.02 -6.08
C GLU A 29 -0.70 -10.49 -6.08
N GLY A 30 0.04 -9.90 -5.12
CA GLY A 30 0.01 -8.46 -4.91
C GLY A 30 -1.35 -7.98 -4.40
N GLY A 31 -1.70 -6.74 -4.70
CA GLY A 31 -2.98 -6.15 -4.28
C GLY A 31 -3.15 -4.70 -4.68
N ILE A 32 -4.21 -4.09 -4.17
CA ILE A 32 -4.63 -2.72 -4.44
C ILE A 32 -4.86 -2.02 -3.10
N ILE A 33 -4.35 -0.80 -2.96
CA ILE A 33 -4.66 0.10 -1.86
C ILE A 33 -5.41 1.29 -2.43
N TYR A 34 -6.59 1.58 -1.90
CA TYR A 34 -7.31 2.81 -2.18
C TYR A 34 -7.08 3.82 -1.07
N ILE A 35 -6.74 5.05 -1.44
CA ILE A 35 -6.57 6.19 -0.53
C ILE A 35 -7.68 7.21 -0.82
N GLY A 36 -8.39 7.65 0.21
CA GLY A 36 -9.58 8.50 0.10
C GLY A 36 -10.91 7.76 0.33
N ILE A 37 -10.85 6.49 0.75
CA ILE A 37 -12.01 5.64 1.03
C ILE A 37 -11.81 4.98 2.39
N ASP A 38 -12.83 5.01 3.26
CA ASP A 38 -12.75 4.31 4.55
C ASP A 38 -13.04 2.80 4.46
N LYS A 39 -12.99 2.11 5.60
CA LYS A 39 -13.21 0.66 5.68
C LYS A 39 -14.66 0.24 5.41
N GLU A 40 -15.61 1.17 5.53
CA GLU A 40 -17.03 0.95 5.23
C GLU A 40 -17.32 1.16 3.73
N GLY A 41 -16.37 1.77 3.01
CA GLY A 41 -16.44 2.07 1.59
C GLY A 41 -16.97 3.48 1.29
N ASN A 42 -17.04 4.36 2.30
CA ASN A 42 -17.45 5.75 2.15
C ASN A 42 -16.32 6.56 1.50
N THR A 43 -16.66 7.35 0.48
CA THR A 43 -15.70 8.17 -0.26
C THR A 43 -15.49 9.53 0.41
N TYR A 44 -14.29 9.80 0.89
CA TYR A 44 -13.90 11.07 1.51
C TYR A 44 -13.16 12.00 0.56
N GLY A 45 -12.41 11.43 -0.39
CA GLY A 45 -11.55 12.19 -1.28
C GLY A 45 -10.28 12.72 -0.60
N LEU A 46 -9.35 13.21 -1.43
CA LEU A 46 -8.10 13.83 -1.00
C LEU A 46 -8.12 15.32 -1.29
N ALA A 47 -7.62 16.11 -0.34
CA ALA A 47 -7.49 17.54 -0.49
C ALA A 47 -6.39 17.92 -1.51
N ASP A 48 -5.31 17.15 -1.55
CA ASP A 48 -4.16 17.33 -2.45
C ASP A 48 -3.70 15.97 -2.98
N ALA A 49 -4.41 15.44 -3.97
CA ALA A 49 -4.13 14.12 -4.56
C ALA A 49 -2.74 14.08 -5.23
N ASP A 50 -2.33 15.16 -5.89
CA ASP A 50 -1.03 15.24 -6.56
C ASP A 50 0.13 15.24 -5.56
N GLY A 51 0.00 16.02 -4.48
CA GLY A 51 0.97 16.03 -3.39
C GLY A 51 1.07 14.69 -2.69
N ASP A 52 -0.06 14.02 -2.43
CA ASP A 52 -0.07 12.69 -1.83
C ASP A 52 0.53 11.62 -2.76
N GLN A 53 0.28 11.70 -4.07
CA GLN A 53 0.91 10.81 -5.06
C GLN A 53 2.44 10.93 -5.04
N LEU A 54 2.98 12.16 -4.98
CA LEU A 54 4.43 12.40 -4.86
C LEU A 54 4.99 11.79 -3.55
N LYS A 55 4.33 12.03 -2.42
CA LYS A 55 4.73 11.47 -1.11
C LYS A 55 4.73 9.94 -1.13
N ILE A 56 3.69 9.32 -1.70
CA ILE A 56 3.58 7.86 -1.83
C ILE A 56 4.77 7.33 -2.62
N LYS A 57 5.01 7.88 -3.83
CA LYS A 57 6.12 7.46 -4.69
C LYS A 57 7.46 7.52 -3.98
N ASP A 58 7.76 8.62 -3.30
CA ASP A 58 9.04 8.80 -2.62
C ASP A 58 9.19 7.86 -1.41
N ARG A 59 8.12 7.66 -0.64
CA ARG A 59 8.11 6.72 0.49
C ARG A 59 8.39 5.29 0.03
N LEU A 60 7.65 4.78 -0.95
CA LEU A 60 7.81 3.40 -1.43
C LEU A 60 9.17 3.16 -2.07
N LYS A 61 9.70 4.14 -2.81
CA LYS A 61 11.04 4.07 -3.42
C LYS A 61 12.17 4.01 -2.38
N ASN A 62 12.07 4.81 -1.32
CA ASN A 62 13.19 5.03 -0.40
C ASN A 62 13.16 4.12 0.84
N ASN A 63 11.97 3.70 1.27
CA ASN A 63 11.78 3.01 2.54
C ASN A 63 11.68 1.49 2.44
N ILE A 64 11.61 0.92 1.23
CA ILE A 64 11.42 -0.53 1.01
C ILE A 64 12.68 -1.18 0.42
N ARG A 65 13.01 -2.38 0.91
CA ARG A 65 14.09 -3.24 0.41
C ARG A 65 13.61 -4.70 0.29
N PRO A 66 13.94 -5.44 -0.80
CA PRO A 66 14.54 -4.98 -2.06
C PRO A 66 13.76 -3.85 -2.74
N SER A 67 14.31 -3.26 -3.80
CA SER A 67 13.69 -2.09 -4.45
C SER A 67 12.28 -2.42 -4.93
N ALA A 68 11.30 -1.60 -4.55
CA ALA A 68 9.91 -1.73 -5.02
C ALA A 68 9.67 -1.03 -6.38
N LEU A 69 10.71 -0.39 -6.96
CA LEU A 69 10.57 0.35 -8.21
C LEU A 69 10.14 -0.58 -9.36
N GLY A 70 9.07 -0.21 -10.07
CA GLY A 70 8.48 -1.02 -11.14
C GLY A 70 7.51 -2.10 -10.66
N LEU A 71 7.32 -2.25 -9.34
CA LEU A 71 6.37 -3.19 -8.75
C LEU A 71 5.10 -2.51 -8.23
N PHE A 72 4.96 -1.21 -8.45
CA PHE A 72 3.73 -0.50 -8.14
C PHE A 72 3.41 0.56 -9.20
N ASP A 73 2.14 0.90 -9.29
CA ASP A 73 1.61 2.01 -10.06
C ASP A 73 0.65 2.83 -9.20
N ILE A 74 0.55 4.14 -9.44
CA ILE A 74 -0.34 5.05 -8.70
C ILE A 74 -1.25 5.73 -9.73
N VAL A 75 -2.55 5.48 -9.59
CA VAL A 75 -3.57 5.99 -10.50
C VAL A 75 -4.49 6.94 -9.73
N SER A 76 -4.66 8.15 -10.24
CA SER A 76 -5.70 9.07 -9.79
C SER A 76 -7.04 8.66 -10.39
N GLU A 77 -8.04 8.45 -9.55
CA GLU A 77 -9.42 8.16 -9.97
C GLU A 77 -10.35 9.22 -9.35
N GLU A 78 -11.47 9.51 -10.03
CA GLU A 78 -12.55 10.30 -9.43
C GLU A 78 -13.69 9.35 -9.04
N ARG A 79 -14.18 9.49 -7.81
CA ARG A 79 -15.34 8.74 -7.31
C ARG A 79 -16.27 9.69 -6.57
N GLU A 80 -17.55 9.69 -6.95
CA GLU A 80 -18.56 10.58 -6.33
C GLU A 80 -18.16 12.07 -6.36
N GLY A 81 -17.49 12.51 -7.44
CA GLY A 81 -16.99 13.88 -7.59
C GLY A 81 -15.78 14.22 -6.72
N LYS A 82 -15.13 13.20 -6.13
CA LYS A 82 -13.98 13.37 -5.23
C LYS A 82 -12.76 12.62 -5.77
N ASN A 83 -11.60 13.27 -5.70
CA ASN A 83 -10.34 12.66 -6.11
C ASN A 83 -9.88 11.62 -5.09
N ILE A 84 -9.56 10.42 -5.56
CA ILE A 84 -8.98 9.33 -4.78
C ILE A 84 -7.71 8.83 -5.48
N LEU A 85 -6.87 8.10 -4.75
CA LEU A 85 -5.71 7.42 -5.33
C LEU A 85 -5.88 5.92 -5.22
N LYS A 86 -5.45 5.22 -6.25
CA LYS A 86 -5.38 3.77 -6.32
C LYS A 86 -3.95 3.34 -6.56
N ILE A 87 -3.38 2.64 -5.57
CA ILE A 87 -2.04 2.10 -5.63
C ILE A 87 -2.15 0.63 -6.00
N ILE A 88 -1.66 0.27 -7.17
CA ILE A 88 -1.63 -1.12 -7.64
C ILE A 88 -0.25 -1.66 -7.29
N VAL A 89 -0.17 -2.79 -6.58
CA VAL A 89 1.07 -3.41 -6.12
C VAL A 89 1.17 -4.82 -6.67
N ALA A 90 2.25 -5.13 -7.38
CA ALA A 90 2.55 -6.46 -7.89
C ALA A 90 3.08 -7.39 -6.78
N SER A 91 3.05 -8.70 -7.04
CA SER A 91 3.81 -9.64 -6.22
C SER A 91 5.30 -9.46 -6.51
N GLY A 92 6.10 -9.24 -5.48
CA GLY A 92 7.53 -9.03 -5.63
C GLY A 92 8.28 -10.34 -5.93
N PRO A 93 9.25 -10.34 -6.87
CA PRO A 93 10.03 -11.54 -7.17
C PRO A 93 11.10 -11.86 -6.11
N GLU A 94 11.57 -10.86 -5.36
CA GLU A 94 12.71 -10.98 -4.43
C GLU A 94 12.26 -11.01 -2.95
N LYS A 95 11.21 -11.77 -2.64
CA LYS A 95 10.70 -11.87 -1.26
C LYS A 95 11.81 -12.42 -0.32
N PRO A 96 11.93 -11.93 0.93
CA PRO A 96 11.05 -10.97 1.56
C PRO A 96 11.42 -9.51 1.30
N TYR A 97 10.41 -8.70 0.99
CA TYR A 97 10.45 -7.25 1.07
C TYR A 97 10.24 -6.81 2.52
N HIS A 98 10.88 -5.71 2.90
CA HIS A 98 10.87 -5.21 4.26
C HIS A 98 11.13 -3.71 4.32
N LEU A 99 10.84 -3.11 5.48
CA LEU A 99 11.23 -1.74 5.76
C LEU A 99 12.75 -1.65 5.85
N LYS A 100 13.34 -0.73 5.09
CA LYS A 100 14.78 -0.47 5.04
C LYS A 100 15.35 -0.19 6.43
N LYS A 101 14.60 0.55 7.27
CA LYS A 101 15.05 0.94 8.62
C LYS A 101 15.09 -0.20 9.64
N TYR A 102 14.33 -1.29 9.42
CA TYR A 102 14.24 -2.41 10.37
C TYR A 102 14.87 -3.70 9.86
N GLY A 103 15.31 -3.73 8.60
CA GLY A 103 15.87 -4.94 8.00
C GLY A 103 14.84 -6.08 7.92
N MET A 104 15.35 -7.30 7.73
CA MET A 104 14.55 -8.52 7.77
C MET A 104 14.26 -8.91 9.23
N SER A 105 13.29 -8.24 9.85
CA SER A 105 12.82 -8.50 11.21
C SER A 105 11.30 -8.43 11.29
N GLU A 106 10.70 -8.91 12.37
CA GLU A 106 9.24 -8.80 12.61
C GLU A 106 8.73 -7.35 12.55
N LYS A 107 9.59 -6.37 12.81
CA LYS A 107 9.25 -4.94 12.70
C LYS A 107 9.34 -4.40 11.28
N GLY A 108 9.99 -5.14 10.38
CA GLY A 108 10.27 -4.73 9.00
C GLY A 108 9.60 -5.56 7.92
N CYS A 109 9.44 -6.87 8.12
CA CYS A 109 8.85 -7.81 7.18
C CYS A 109 7.37 -8.04 7.51
N PHE A 110 6.52 -7.87 6.50
CA PHE A 110 5.08 -8.08 6.64
C PHE A 110 4.55 -8.93 5.48
N MET A 111 3.51 -9.72 5.72
CA MET A 111 2.82 -10.51 4.71
C MET A 111 1.30 -10.44 4.89
N ARG A 112 0.54 -10.63 3.81
CA ARG A 112 -0.92 -10.72 3.90
C ARG A 112 -1.36 -12.06 4.49
N LEU A 113 -2.17 -12.00 5.55
CA LEU A 113 -2.91 -13.12 6.11
C LEU A 113 -4.39 -12.71 6.20
N GLY A 114 -5.21 -13.24 5.29
CA GLY A 114 -6.55 -12.69 5.06
C GLY A 114 -6.45 -11.23 4.64
N SER A 115 -7.31 -10.36 5.17
CA SER A 115 -7.23 -8.91 4.93
C SER A 115 -6.14 -8.21 5.74
N ALA A 116 -5.49 -8.87 6.71
CA ALA A 116 -4.53 -8.22 7.59
C ALA A 116 -3.08 -8.31 7.06
N ALA A 117 -2.28 -7.31 7.39
CA ALA A 117 -0.83 -7.32 7.24
C ALA A 117 -0.17 -7.73 8.56
N GLU A 118 0.41 -8.93 8.59
CA GLU A 118 1.02 -9.53 9.79
C GLU A 118 2.55 -9.58 9.68
N PRO A 119 3.29 -9.44 10.80
CA PRO A 119 4.73 -9.66 10.84
C PRO A 119 5.11 -11.05 10.30
N MET A 120 6.22 -11.11 9.56
CA MET A 120 6.83 -12.40 9.23
C MET A 120 7.74 -12.85 10.38
N PRO A 121 7.57 -14.09 10.91
CA PRO A 121 8.44 -14.67 11.93
C PRO A 121 9.83 -15.05 11.38
#